data_AF-A0A5N6MBS4-F1
#
_entry.id   AF-A0A5N6MBS4-F1
#
_cell.length_a   1.000
_cell.length_b   1.000
_cell.length_c   1.000
_cell.angle_alpha   90.00
_cell.angle_beta   90.00
_cell.angle_gamma   90.00
#
_symmetry.space_group_name_H-M   'P 1'
#
loop_
_entity.id
_entity.type
_entity.pdbx_description
1 polymer ?
#
loop_
_entity_poly.entity_id
_entity_poly.type
_entity_poly.pdbx_seq_one_letter_code
_entity_poly.pdbx_strand_id
1 'polypeptide(L)'
;MDIALFSPSSLFHDDDATSTDEESVDNRQTYVERTHQFLGMELVIREFSFHQMNANLLWPGTFAFVEWLVENKSKIQGRHIIELGRQVTGTGALAIFLKKMYQLDITTSDYDDQEIEDNIAHNCRVNGVTPVLPHIKHSWGNAFPNAHPEWDLIIASDILLYVKHYPNLIKTLCFLLNSYKPQKTATTPQPQEHFWEHTREINNGGRDRQLPGTERPKV
;
A
#
# COMPACT_ATOMS: atom_id res chain seq x y z
N MET A 1 5.78 32.88 6.11
CA MET A 1 5.40 31.89 5.10
C MET A 1 5.97 32.38 3.79
N ASP A 2 7.16 31.89 3.42
CA ASP A 2 7.77 32.19 2.14
C ASP A 2 7.22 31.23 1.08
N ILE A 3 6.51 31.79 0.11
CA ILE A 3 5.98 31.06 -1.03
C ILE A 3 7.08 31.05 -2.09
N ALA A 4 7.58 29.86 -2.41
CA ALA A 4 8.50 29.67 -3.53
C ALA A 4 7.77 30.04 -4.84
N LEU A 5 8.13 31.19 -5.41
CA LEU A 5 7.66 31.65 -6.71
C LEU A 5 8.36 30.84 -7.81
N PHE A 6 7.61 29.92 -8.41
CA PHE A 6 8.01 29.22 -9.63
C PHE A 6 7.85 30.16 -10.83
N SER A 7 8.97 30.56 -11.45
CA SER A 7 8.93 31.23 -12.76
C SER A 7 8.96 30.17 -13.88
N PRO A 8 7.93 30.08 -14.74
CA PRO A 8 7.87 29.12 -15.85
C PRO A 8 8.92 29.37 -16.95
N SER A 9 9.59 30.52 -16.93
CA SER A 9 10.50 30.98 -17.98
C SER A 9 11.83 30.21 -18.05
N SER A 10 12.08 29.26 -17.15
CA SER A 10 13.27 28.41 -17.22
C SER A 10 13.05 27.10 -18.00
N LEU A 11 11.84 26.86 -18.52
CA LEU A 11 11.44 25.60 -19.16
C LEU A 11 11.65 25.56 -20.69
N PHE A 12 11.98 26.70 -21.31
CA PHE A 12 12.27 26.78 -22.75
C PHE A 12 13.55 27.63 -22.91
N HIS A 13 14.70 26.97 -23.06
CA HIS A 13 15.87 27.62 -23.65
C HIS A 13 15.82 27.35 -25.15
N ASP A 14 15.74 28.43 -25.92
CA ASP A 14 15.90 28.40 -27.38
C ASP A 14 17.35 28.00 -27.69
N ASP A 15 17.51 26.93 -28.47
CA ASP A 15 18.77 26.51 -29.07
C ASP A 15 19.19 27.53 -30.13
N ASP A 16 20.26 28.30 -29.86
CA ASP A 16 21.21 28.74 -30.90
C ASP A 16 22.39 29.50 -30.26
N ALA A 17 23.54 28.84 -30.11
CA ALA A 17 24.87 29.38 -30.42
C ALA A 17 25.97 28.42 -29.93
N THR A 18 26.77 27.94 -30.87
CA THR A 18 28.00 27.20 -30.70
C THR A 18 29.02 27.91 -29.80
N SER A 19 29.46 27.25 -28.74
CA SER A 19 30.83 27.39 -28.22
C SER A 19 31.24 26.10 -27.52
N THR A 20 32.43 25.63 -27.89
CA THR A 20 33.02 24.36 -27.48
C THR A 20 33.81 24.63 -26.20
N ASP A 21 33.17 24.46 -25.05
CA ASP A 21 33.88 24.34 -23.78
C ASP A 21 33.58 22.97 -23.19
N GLU A 22 34.63 22.15 -23.10
CA GLU A 22 34.63 20.88 -22.39
C GLU A 22 34.47 21.16 -20.89
N GLU A 23 33.25 21.47 -20.44
CA GLU A 23 32.92 21.38 -19.03
C GLU A 23 32.93 19.91 -18.65
N SER A 24 33.95 19.52 -17.87
CA SER A 24 33.93 18.31 -17.08
C SER A 24 32.70 18.37 -16.17
N VAL A 25 31.59 17.78 -16.61
CA VAL A 25 30.37 17.63 -15.82
C VAL A 25 30.73 16.78 -14.61
N ASP A 26 31.02 17.45 -13.49
CA ASP A 26 31.06 16.83 -12.17
C ASP A 26 29.64 16.36 -11.86
N ASN A 27 29.30 15.16 -12.37
CA ASN A 27 28.06 14.42 -12.10
C ASN A 27 28.04 13.93 -10.64
N ARG A 28 28.49 14.75 -9.69
CA ARG A 28 28.26 14.52 -8.28
C ARG A 28 26.80 14.85 -8.01
N GLN A 29 25.93 13.83 -8.12
CA GLN A 29 24.60 13.89 -7.51
C GLN A 29 24.75 14.42 -6.08
N THR A 30 24.25 15.62 -5.85
CA THR A 30 24.20 16.24 -4.54
C THR A 30 22.98 15.68 -3.82
N TYR A 31 23.17 15.14 -2.62
CA TYR A 31 22.07 14.77 -1.73
C TYR A 31 21.82 15.89 -0.74
N VAL A 32 20.56 16.06 -0.33
CA VAL A 32 20.18 16.95 0.77
C VAL A 32 19.47 16.12 1.82
N GLU A 33 19.97 16.15 3.05
CA GLU A 33 19.25 15.58 4.19
C GLU A 33 18.25 16.59 4.71
N ARG A 34 16.98 16.17 4.82
CA ARG A 34 15.91 16.96 5.41
C ARG A 34 15.25 16.19 6.53
N THR A 35 14.89 16.93 7.57
CA THR A 35 14.14 16.38 8.70
C THR A 35 12.67 16.69 8.50
N HIS A 36 11.84 15.65 8.51
CA HIS A 36 10.39 15.74 8.29
C HIS A 36 9.65 15.19 9.49
N GLN A 37 8.57 15.86 9.88
CA GLN A 37 7.74 15.43 11.01
C GLN A 37 6.47 14.75 10.50
N PHE A 38 6.35 13.46 10.79
CA PHE A 38 5.20 12.63 10.49
C PHE A 38 4.41 12.34 11.77
N LEU A 39 3.30 13.04 12.00
CA LEU A 39 2.42 12.81 13.17
C LEU A 39 3.16 12.73 14.52
N GLY A 40 4.15 13.61 14.71
CA GLY A 40 4.99 13.65 15.92
C GLY A 40 6.21 12.73 15.89
N MET A 41 6.38 11.90 14.86
CA MET A 41 7.61 11.15 14.58
C MET A 41 8.53 11.95 13.67
N GLU A 42 9.77 12.12 14.08
CA GLU A 42 10.80 12.75 13.24
C GLU A 42 11.48 11.69 12.37
N LEU A 43 11.52 11.95 11.07
CA LEU A 43 12.28 11.16 10.10
C LEU A 43 13.32 12.03 9.39
N VAL A 44 14.56 11.54 9.34
CA VAL A 44 15.63 12.16 8.55
C VAL A 44 15.69 11.47 7.20
N ILE A 45 15.40 12.21 6.14
CA ILE A 45 15.29 11.68 4.78
C ILE A 45 16.36 12.34 3.91
N ARG A 46 17.19 11.50 3.30
CA ARG A 46 18.07 11.89 2.21
C ARG A 46 17.27 11.98 0.92
N GLU A 47 17.21 13.19 0.39
CA GLU A 47 16.57 13.59 -0.86
C GLU A 47 17.64 13.81 -1.93
N PHE A 48 17.32 13.55 -3.20
CA PHE A 48 18.22 13.90 -4.30
C PHE A 48 18.09 15.40 -4.59
N SER A 49 19.18 16.13 -4.84
CA SER A 49 19.06 17.53 -5.27
C SER A 49 18.47 17.63 -6.67
N PHE A 50 18.81 16.66 -7.51
CA PHE A 50 18.23 16.46 -8.82
C PHE A 50 18.21 14.96 -9.11
N HIS A 51 17.10 14.50 -9.70
CA HIS A 51 16.98 13.16 -10.24
C HIS A 51 16.22 13.28 -11.56
N GLN A 52 16.72 12.68 -12.64
CA GLN A 52 16.13 12.83 -13.98
C GLN A 52 14.65 12.42 -14.03
N MET A 53 14.27 11.49 -13.15
CA MET A 53 12.91 10.98 -13.02
C MET A 53 12.06 11.70 -11.96
N ASN A 54 12.52 12.80 -11.36
CA ASN A 54 11.88 13.52 -10.23
C ASN A 54 11.65 12.67 -8.97
N ALA A 55 12.56 11.72 -8.70
CA ALA A 55 12.58 10.97 -7.44
C ALA A 55 13.21 11.76 -6.28
N ASN A 56 13.23 13.08 -6.41
CA ASN A 56 14.11 13.96 -5.65
C ASN A 56 13.53 14.42 -4.32
N LEU A 57 12.21 14.66 -4.25
CA LEU A 57 11.57 15.30 -3.10
C LEU A 57 10.53 14.41 -2.44
N LEU A 58 10.35 14.59 -1.13
CA LEU A 58 9.17 14.10 -0.43
C LEU A 58 7.97 15.02 -0.76
N TRP A 59 6.93 14.43 -1.33
CA TRP A 59 5.77 15.18 -1.82
C TRP A 59 4.72 15.40 -0.72
N PRO A 60 4.01 16.55 -0.73
CA PRO A 60 3.08 16.93 0.33
C PRO A 60 1.90 15.96 0.50
N GLY A 61 1.44 15.30 -0.58
CA GLY A 61 0.35 14.33 -0.51
C GLY A 61 0.72 13.07 0.28
N THR A 62 2.01 12.81 0.49
CA THR A 62 2.48 11.73 1.38
C THR A 62 2.05 11.99 2.83
N PHE A 63 2.13 13.23 3.31
CA PHE A 63 1.73 13.56 4.68
C PHE A 63 0.22 13.41 4.89
N ALA A 64 -0.59 13.92 3.96
CA ALA A 64 -2.04 13.75 4.00
C ALA A 64 -2.45 12.27 3.91
N PHE A 65 -1.72 11.47 3.12
CA PHE A 65 -1.96 10.04 3.03
C PHE A 65 -1.57 9.30 4.32
N VAL A 66 -0.49 9.70 4.97
CA VAL A 66 -0.10 9.19 6.30
C VAL A 66 -1.17 9.46 7.34
N GLU A 67 -1.68 10.70 7.41
CA GLU A 67 -2.77 11.07 8.32
C GLU A 67 -3.97 10.14 8.13
N TRP A 68 -4.42 9.97 6.88
CA TRP A 68 -5.51 9.08 6.56
C TRP A 68 -5.22 7.61 6.93
N LEU A 69 -4.01 7.12 6.69
CA LEU A 69 -3.62 5.74 7.03
C LEU A 69 -3.63 5.48 8.53
N VAL A 70 -3.21 6.46 9.34
CA VAL A 70 -3.24 6.37 10.80
C VAL A 70 -4.67 6.33 11.33
N GLU A 71 -5.56 7.19 10.81
CA GLU A 71 -6.98 7.16 11.14
C GLU A 71 -7.64 5.83 10.74
N ASN A 72 -7.14 5.21 9.68
CA ASN A 72 -7.67 3.97 9.10
C ASN A 72 -6.78 2.75 9.38
N LYS A 73 -6.04 2.75 10.50
CA LYS A 73 -5.06 1.70 10.84
C LYS A 73 -5.59 0.27 10.71
N SER A 74 -6.85 0.02 11.03
CA SER A 74 -7.48 -1.31 10.91
C SER A 74 -7.48 -1.86 9.49
N LYS A 75 -7.34 -1.02 8.47
CA LYS A 75 -7.28 -1.42 7.06
C LYS A 75 -5.89 -1.92 6.64
N ILE A 76 -4.83 -1.54 7.36
CA ILE A 76 -3.44 -1.84 6.99
C ILE A 76 -2.75 -2.81 7.95
N GLN A 77 -3.24 -2.94 9.18
CA GLN A 77 -2.62 -3.81 10.17
C GLN A 77 -2.72 -5.29 9.76
N GLY A 78 -1.60 -6.01 9.83
CA GLY A 78 -1.51 -7.44 9.50
C GLY A 78 -1.51 -7.76 8.00
N ARG A 79 -1.40 -6.74 7.14
CA ARG A 79 -1.33 -6.89 5.69
C ARG A 79 0.11 -6.94 5.17
N HIS A 80 0.29 -7.60 4.03
CA HIS A 80 1.51 -7.64 3.24
C HIS A 80 1.41 -6.56 2.16
N ILE A 81 2.09 -5.44 2.38
CA ILE A 81 1.89 -4.23 1.61
C ILE A 81 2.97 -4.09 0.54
N ILE A 82 2.57 -3.67 -0.66
CA ILE A 82 3.50 -3.09 -1.64
C ILE A 82 3.23 -1.59 -1.79
N GLU A 83 4.25 -0.79 -1.55
CA GLU A 83 4.27 0.62 -1.91
C GLU A 83 4.75 0.76 -3.36
N LEU A 84 3.86 1.18 -4.24
CA LEU A 84 4.20 1.53 -5.61
C LEU A 84 4.63 2.99 -5.66
N GLY A 85 5.88 3.18 -6.06
CA GLY A 85 6.46 4.45 -6.40
C GLY A 85 6.74 4.57 -7.88
N ARG A 86 7.00 5.82 -8.23
CA ARG A 86 7.75 6.19 -9.42
C ARG A 86 8.82 7.24 -9.12
N GLN A 87 8.69 7.90 -7.96
CA GLN A 87 9.27 9.20 -7.61
C GLN A 87 9.22 9.43 -6.09
N VAL A 88 8.09 9.14 -5.45
CA VAL A 88 7.85 9.37 -4.01
C VAL A 88 8.51 8.28 -3.15
N THR A 89 8.50 7.04 -3.63
CA THR A 89 9.15 5.89 -2.98
C THR A 89 10.68 5.94 -3.11
N GLY A 90 11.22 6.80 -3.98
CA GLY A 90 12.65 7.12 -4.07
C GLY A 90 13.31 7.49 -2.73
N THR A 91 12.52 8.00 -1.79
CA THR A 91 12.95 8.30 -0.42
C THR A 91 12.64 7.19 0.59
N GLY A 92 11.63 6.36 0.31
CA GLY A 92 11.11 5.33 1.22
C GLY A 92 10.43 5.88 2.49
N ALA A 93 10.17 7.20 2.57
CA ALA A 93 9.73 7.84 3.81
C ALA A 93 8.41 7.28 4.34
N LEU A 94 7.44 7.03 3.46
CA LEU A 94 6.14 6.44 3.82
C LEU A 94 6.31 5.04 4.41
N ALA A 95 7.01 4.14 3.71
CA ALA A 95 7.27 2.80 4.21
C ALA A 95 8.10 2.79 5.51
N ILE A 96 9.10 3.66 5.65
CA ILE A 96 9.89 3.81 6.88
C ILE A 96 8.99 4.22 8.04
N PHE A 97 8.14 5.23 7.84
CA PHE A 97 7.17 5.68 8.84
C PHE A 97 6.26 4.53 9.30
N LEU A 98 5.62 3.84 8.34
CA LEU A 98 4.70 2.75 8.63
C LEU A 98 5.39 1.56 9.31
N LYS A 99 6.64 1.26 8.91
CA LYS A 99 7.45 0.23 9.55
C LYS A 99 7.79 0.59 10.99
N LYS A 100 8.19 1.83 11.27
CA LYS A 100 8.52 2.28 12.63
C LYS A 100 7.30 2.35 13.53
N MET A 101 6.20 2.89 13.04
CA MET A 101 5.01 3.13 13.87
C MET A 101 4.20 1.85 14.13
N TYR A 102 4.11 0.95 13.15
CA TYR A 102 3.19 -0.19 13.20
C TYR A 102 3.84 -1.55 12.90
N GLN A 103 5.15 -1.59 12.61
CA GLN A 103 5.87 -2.83 12.30
C GLN A 103 5.27 -3.60 11.11
N LEU A 104 4.68 -2.89 10.15
CA LEU A 104 4.04 -3.52 8.99
C LEU A 104 5.05 -4.29 8.12
N ASP A 105 4.54 -5.31 7.43
CA ASP A 105 5.27 -5.95 6.35
C ASP A 105 5.04 -5.15 5.08
N ILE A 106 6.04 -4.35 4.69
CA ILE A 106 5.94 -3.43 3.56
C ILE A 106 7.16 -3.60 2.66
N THR A 107 6.88 -3.83 1.38
CA THR A 107 7.84 -3.85 0.30
C THR A 107 7.71 -2.57 -0.51
N THR A 108 8.82 -1.91 -0.78
CA THR A 108 8.85 -0.72 -1.64
C THR A 108 9.15 -1.13 -3.07
N SER A 109 8.62 -0.39 -4.04
CA SER A 109 8.93 -0.61 -5.44
C SER A 109 8.98 0.72 -6.18
N ASP A 110 10.05 0.98 -6.91
CA ASP A 110 10.22 2.20 -7.72
C ASP A 110 11.01 1.85 -9.00
N TYR A 111 11.32 2.84 -9.83
CA TYR A 111 12.04 2.71 -11.08
C TYR A 111 13.29 1.83 -10.93
N ASP A 112 13.64 1.11 -12.00
CA ASP A 112 14.79 0.19 -11.99
C ASP A 112 16.11 0.97 -11.96
N ASP A 113 16.46 1.43 -10.76
CA ASP A 113 17.60 2.28 -10.47
C ASP A 113 18.24 1.86 -9.14
N GLN A 114 19.53 1.56 -9.18
CA GLN A 114 20.29 1.18 -7.99
C GLN A 114 20.40 2.33 -6.99
N GLU A 115 20.44 3.58 -7.47
CA GLU A 115 20.57 4.75 -6.60
C GLU A 115 19.35 4.91 -5.69
N ILE A 116 18.16 4.59 -6.20
CA ILE A 116 16.92 4.61 -5.42
C ILE A 116 16.97 3.55 -4.32
N GLU A 117 17.35 2.31 -4.67
CA GLU A 117 17.49 1.22 -3.70
C GLU A 117 18.49 1.58 -2.59
N ASP A 118 19.65 2.12 -2.97
CA ASP A 118 20.69 2.55 -2.04
C ASP A 118 20.23 3.72 -1.16
N ASN A 119 19.40 4.62 -1.71
CA ASN A 119 18.80 5.73 -0.98
C ASN A 119 17.78 5.27 0.06
N ILE A 120 16.90 4.36 -0.30
CA ILE A 120 15.94 3.77 0.64
C ILE A 120 16.70 3.02 1.75
N ALA A 121 17.75 2.27 1.40
CA ALA A 121 18.57 1.57 2.36
C ALA A 121 19.32 2.53 3.31
N HIS A 122 19.82 3.65 2.78
CA HIS A 122 20.40 4.72 3.60
C HIS A 122 19.36 5.32 4.56
N ASN A 123 18.19 5.73 4.05
CA ASN A 123 17.13 6.32 4.86
C ASN A 123 16.60 5.34 5.93
N CYS A 124 16.51 4.04 5.62
CA CYS A 124 16.18 3.03 6.63
C CYS A 124 17.20 3.03 7.77
N ARG A 125 18.50 3.00 7.45
CA ARG A 125 19.58 2.95 8.44
C ARG A 125 19.63 4.20 9.32
N VAL A 126 19.53 5.38 8.72
CA VAL A 126 19.53 6.67 9.46
C VAL A 126 18.34 6.75 10.41
N ASN A 127 17.18 6.19 10.02
CA ASN A 127 15.99 6.16 10.87
C ASN A 127 15.91 4.94 11.80
N GLY A 128 16.94 4.10 11.89
CA GLY A 128 16.99 2.94 12.78
C GLY A 128 16.10 1.76 12.37
N VAL A 129 15.66 1.71 11.11
CA VAL A 129 14.90 0.56 10.57
C VAL A 129 15.87 -0.55 10.19
N THR A 130 15.84 -1.63 10.98
CA THR A 130 16.62 -2.84 10.74
C THR A 130 15.74 -4.11 10.89
N PRO A 131 15.79 -5.06 9.94
CA PRO A 131 16.50 -5.01 8.66
C PRO A 131 15.98 -3.89 7.74
N VAL A 132 16.78 -3.51 6.74
CA VAL A 132 16.36 -2.57 5.69
C VAL A 132 15.10 -3.10 5.01
N LEU A 133 14.20 -2.20 4.63
CA LEU A 133 12.97 -2.55 3.93
C LEU A 133 13.27 -3.29 2.62
N PRO A 134 12.52 -4.35 2.28
CA PRO A 134 12.65 -4.96 0.97
C PRO A 134 12.27 -3.94 -0.11
N HIS A 135 13.09 -3.89 -1.16
CA HIS A 135 12.90 -3.00 -2.30
C HIS A 135 12.90 -3.80 -3.61
N ILE A 136 12.00 -3.43 -4.52
CA ILE A 136 11.90 -4.02 -5.85
C ILE A 136 12.11 -2.92 -6.88
N LYS A 137 13.26 -2.97 -7.53
CA LYS A 137 13.56 -2.24 -8.75
C LYS A 137 12.63 -2.70 -9.87
N HIS A 138 11.59 -1.91 -10.15
CA HIS A 138 10.53 -2.20 -11.11
C HIS A 138 10.06 -0.93 -11.81
N SER A 139 10.44 -0.83 -13.07
CA SER A 139 9.83 0.13 -13.98
C SER A 139 8.43 -0.34 -14.37
N TRP A 140 7.42 0.51 -14.16
CA TRP A 140 6.03 0.18 -14.51
C TRP A 140 5.90 -0.32 -15.94
N GLY A 141 5.06 -1.35 -16.11
CA GLY A 141 4.79 -2.00 -17.40
C GLY A 141 5.74 -3.16 -17.71
N ASN A 142 6.86 -3.28 -16.99
CA ASN A 142 7.72 -4.46 -17.03
C ASN A 142 7.16 -5.60 -16.17
N ALA A 143 7.67 -6.81 -16.39
CA ALA A 143 7.33 -7.95 -15.54
C ALA A 143 7.90 -7.75 -14.13
N PHE A 144 7.14 -8.11 -13.10
CA PHE A 144 7.69 -8.20 -11.74
C PHE A 144 8.67 -9.37 -11.64
N PRO A 145 9.72 -9.26 -10.80
CA PRO A 145 10.64 -10.37 -10.55
C PRO A 145 9.95 -11.60 -9.96
N ASN A 146 8.91 -11.38 -9.15
CA ASN A 146 8.07 -12.44 -8.62
C ASN A 146 6.80 -12.58 -9.47
N ALA A 147 6.61 -13.73 -10.12
CA ALA A 147 5.42 -14.03 -10.90
C ALA A 147 4.16 -14.27 -10.05
N HIS A 148 4.34 -14.59 -8.76
CA HIS A 148 3.26 -14.87 -7.82
C HIS A 148 3.45 -14.09 -6.52
N PRO A 149 3.27 -12.76 -6.57
CA PRO A 149 3.38 -11.94 -5.37
C PRO A 149 2.29 -12.27 -4.34
N GLU A 150 2.64 -12.15 -3.07
CA GLU A 150 1.75 -12.42 -1.94
C GLU A 150 1.23 -11.14 -1.26
N TRP A 151 1.43 -9.98 -1.88
CA TRP A 151 0.90 -8.71 -1.37
C TRP A 151 -0.62 -8.68 -1.45
N ASP A 152 -1.26 -8.23 -0.37
CA ASP A 152 -2.71 -8.12 -0.23
C ASP A 152 -3.21 -6.67 -0.18
N LEU A 153 -2.28 -5.70 -0.18
CA LEU A 153 -2.58 -4.28 -0.24
C LEU A 153 -1.54 -3.55 -1.09
N ILE A 154 -2.03 -2.74 -2.02
CA ILE A 154 -1.23 -1.79 -2.79
C ILE A 154 -1.46 -0.42 -2.20
N ILE A 155 -0.39 0.29 -1.85
CA ILE A 155 -0.43 1.71 -1.51
C ILE A 155 0.38 2.50 -2.52
N ALA A 156 -0.08 3.71 -2.84
CA ALA A 156 0.62 4.61 -3.75
C ALA A 156 0.24 6.05 -3.41
N SER A 157 1.24 6.91 -3.23
CA SER A 157 1.06 8.33 -2.93
C SER A 157 1.73 9.18 -4.00
N ASP A 158 1.05 10.21 -4.49
CA ASP A 158 1.57 11.19 -5.47
C ASP A 158 2.23 10.60 -6.73
N ILE A 159 1.72 9.47 -7.23
CA ILE A 159 2.33 8.75 -8.36
C ILE A 159 1.84 9.22 -9.76
N LEU A 160 0.80 10.05 -9.82
CA LEU A 160 0.09 10.42 -11.05
C LEU A 160 0.60 11.75 -11.67
N LEU A 161 1.91 11.83 -11.95
CA LEU A 161 2.50 13.06 -12.48
C LEU A 161 2.56 13.13 -14.02
N TYR A 162 2.90 12.02 -14.69
CA TYR A 162 3.07 12.03 -16.15
C TYR A 162 2.14 11.03 -16.83
N VAL A 163 1.22 11.58 -17.61
CA VAL A 163 0.20 10.85 -18.38
C VAL A 163 0.82 9.80 -19.31
N LYS A 164 2.03 10.06 -19.85
CA LYS A 164 2.75 9.11 -20.73
C LYS A 164 2.98 7.73 -20.10
N HIS A 165 3.03 7.65 -18.76
CA HIS A 165 3.26 6.40 -18.04
C HIS A 165 1.98 5.73 -17.54
N TYR A 166 0.80 6.32 -17.74
CA TYR A 166 -0.46 5.74 -17.27
C TYR A 166 -0.72 4.35 -17.87
N PRO A 167 -0.48 4.08 -19.17
CA PRO A 167 -0.66 2.72 -19.70
C PRO A 167 0.21 1.68 -18.96
N ASN A 168 1.44 2.05 -18.62
CA ASN A 168 2.38 1.21 -17.89
C ASN A 168 1.97 1.00 -16.43
N LEU A 169 1.47 2.06 -15.77
CA LEU A 169 0.91 1.97 -14.42
C LEU A 169 -0.30 1.04 -14.39
N ILE A 170 -1.25 1.21 -15.33
CA ILE A 170 -2.43 0.35 -15.43
C ILE A 170 -2.01 -1.10 -15.65
N LYS A 171 -1.06 -1.38 -16.54
CA LYS A 171 -0.53 -2.73 -16.75
C LYS A 171 0.04 -3.34 -15.46
N THR A 172 0.77 -2.55 -14.68
CA THR A 172 1.33 -2.95 -13.37
C THR A 172 0.23 -3.26 -12.36
N LEU A 173 -0.76 -2.37 -12.23
CA LEU A 173 -1.90 -2.56 -11.33
C LEU A 173 -2.72 -3.79 -11.72
N CYS A 174 -2.99 -4.00 -13.01
CA CYS A 174 -3.67 -5.20 -13.48
C CYS A 174 -2.92 -6.48 -13.09
N PHE A 175 -1.60 -6.51 -13.23
CA PHE A 175 -0.80 -7.67 -12.81
C PHE A 175 -0.94 -7.94 -11.30
N LEU A 176 -0.77 -6.92 -10.46
CA LEU A 176 -0.82 -7.06 -9.00
C LEU A 176 -2.22 -7.46 -8.52
N LEU A 177 -3.25 -6.83 -9.06
CA LEU A 177 -4.65 -7.13 -8.71
C LEU A 177 -5.08 -8.51 -9.19
N ASN A 178 -4.63 -8.96 -10.36
CA ASN A 178 -4.93 -10.31 -10.87
C ASN A 178 -4.14 -11.41 -10.13
N SER A 179 -3.00 -11.05 -9.53
CA SER A 179 -2.18 -11.99 -8.76
C SER A 179 -2.65 -12.13 -7.31
N TYR A 180 -3.55 -11.26 -6.87
CA TYR A 180 -4.07 -11.26 -5.50
C TYR A 180 -4.77 -12.57 -5.16
N LYS A 181 -4.37 -13.17 -4.03
CA LYS A 181 -5.02 -14.34 -3.46
C LYS A 181 -5.75 -13.90 -2.19
N PRO A 182 -7.09 -13.97 -2.14
CA PRO A 182 -7.81 -13.69 -0.92
C PRO A 182 -7.32 -14.61 0.20
N GLN A 183 -6.93 -14.03 1.34
CA GLN A 183 -6.71 -14.85 2.51
C GLN A 183 -8.01 -15.58 2.82
N LYS A 184 -7.96 -16.91 2.92
CA LYS A 184 -9.06 -17.69 3.49
C LYS A 184 -9.25 -17.15 4.89
N THR A 185 -10.32 -16.39 5.12
CA THR A 185 -10.75 -16.07 6.47
C THR A 185 -10.80 -17.39 7.23
N ALA A 186 -10.10 -17.45 8.37
CA ALA A 186 -10.14 -18.60 9.25
C ALA A 186 -11.61 -18.99 9.39
N THR A 187 -11.92 -20.19 8.90
CA THR A 187 -13.26 -20.73 8.82
C THR A 187 -13.93 -20.51 10.17
N THR A 188 -14.97 -19.68 10.22
CA THR A 188 -15.88 -19.69 11.37
C THR A 188 -16.26 -21.16 11.58
N PRO A 189 -16.03 -21.77 12.76
CA PRO A 189 -16.46 -23.15 12.97
C PRO A 189 -17.98 -23.15 12.82
N GLN A 190 -18.47 -23.72 11.72
CA GLN A 190 -19.89 -24.01 11.56
C GLN A 190 -20.23 -25.12 12.57
N PRO A 191 -21.41 -25.04 13.22
CA PRO A 191 -21.76 -25.91 14.34
C PRO A 191 -21.76 -27.37 13.90
N GLN A 192 -21.29 -28.27 14.76
CA GLN A 192 -21.61 -29.69 14.60
C GLN A 192 -23.14 -29.80 14.54
N GLU A 193 -23.69 -30.19 13.39
CA GLU A 193 -25.07 -30.63 13.31
C GLU A 193 -25.19 -31.90 14.15
N HIS A 194 -25.64 -31.74 15.40
CA HIS A 194 -26.12 -32.84 16.19
C HIS A 194 -27.41 -33.35 15.54
N PHE A 195 -27.23 -34.43 14.80
CA PHE A 195 -28.24 -35.27 14.21
C PHE A 195 -29.16 -35.82 15.31
N TRP A 196 -30.33 -35.21 15.51
CA TRP A 196 -31.40 -35.80 16.31
C TRP A 196 -32.25 -36.71 15.41
N GLU A 197 -31.73 -37.87 15.05
CA GLU A 197 -32.61 -39.01 14.86
C GLU A 197 -32.80 -39.64 16.22
N HIS A 198 -34.02 -39.59 16.78
CA HIS A 198 -34.67 -40.68 17.49
C HIS A 198 -36.09 -40.24 17.91
N THR A 199 -37.06 -41.09 17.56
CA THR A 199 -38.50 -41.10 17.89
C THR A 199 -39.48 -40.52 16.86
N ARG A 200 -39.66 -41.26 15.75
CA ARG A 200 -40.94 -41.37 15.02
C ARG A 200 -41.32 -42.83 14.77
N GLU A 201 -41.47 -43.59 15.84
CA GLU A 201 -42.37 -44.75 15.94
C GLU A 201 -42.87 -44.65 17.38
N ILE A 202 -44.13 -44.40 17.70
CA ILE A 202 -45.31 -45.20 17.46
C ILE A 202 -46.51 -44.26 17.70
N ASN A 203 -47.33 -43.96 16.69
CA ASN A 203 -48.75 -43.64 16.91
C ASN A 203 -49.52 -43.67 15.58
N ASN A 204 -49.77 -44.89 15.11
CA ASN A 204 -50.92 -45.18 14.25
C ASN A 204 -51.58 -46.43 14.81
N GLY A 205 -52.64 -46.23 15.59
CA GLY A 205 -53.41 -47.30 16.20
C GLY A 205 -54.60 -46.69 16.93
N GLY A 206 -55.75 -46.66 16.25
CA GLY A 206 -56.94 -45.98 16.70
C GLY A 206 -57.52 -46.48 18.02
N ARG A 207 -58.38 -45.65 18.61
CA ARG A 207 -59.56 -46.11 19.35
C ARG A 207 -60.53 -44.97 19.61
N ASP A 208 -61.78 -45.26 19.29
CA ASP A 208 -63.00 -44.54 19.62
C ASP A 208 -63.01 -43.96 21.04
N ARG A 209 -63.53 -42.75 21.19
CA ARG A 209 -64.13 -42.31 22.46
C ARG A 209 -65.48 -41.66 22.19
N GLN A 210 -66.50 -42.40 22.62
CA GLN A 210 -67.86 -41.95 22.87
C GLN A 210 -67.88 -40.80 23.91
N LEU A 211 -68.74 -39.83 23.66
CA LEU A 211 -69.15 -38.79 24.61
C LEU A 211 -70.26 -39.35 25.51
N PRO A 212 -70.20 -39.20 26.85
CA PRO A 212 -71.36 -39.33 27.70
C PRO A 212 -71.95 -37.94 27.99
N GLY A 213 -73.24 -37.80 27.70
CA GLY A 213 -74.06 -36.69 28.20
C GLY A 213 -74.39 -36.88 29.68
N THR A 214 -74.62 -35.77 30.36
CA THR A 214 -75.33 -35.76 31.64
C THR A 214 -76.25 -34.55 31.69
N GLU A 215 -77.51 -34.84 32.00
CA GLU A 215 -78.68 -33.98 32.00
C GLU A 215 -78.68 -32.94 33.15
N ARG A 216 -79.51 -31.92 32.97
CA ARG A 216 -79.90 -30.93 33.98
C ARG A 216 -80.73 -31.57 35.10
N PRO A 217 -80.83 -30.90 36.25
CA PRO A 217 -82.06 -30.88 37.03
C PRO A 217 -82.72 -29.49 37.09
N LYS A 218 -84.04 -29.55 37.29
CA LYS A 218 -85.03 -28.51 37.64
C LYS A 218 -84.63 -27.81 38.96
N VAL A 219 -84.96 -26.55 39.23
CA VAL A 219 -86.29 -25.89 39.35
C VAL A 219 -86.16 -24.42 38.97
#